data_AF-A0AAE8HM29-F1
#
_entry.id   AF-A0AAE8HM29-F1
#
_cell.length_a   1.000
_cell.length_b   1.000
_cell.length_c   1.000
_cell.angle_alpha   90.00
_cell.angle_beta   90.00
_cell.angle_gamma   90.00
#
_symmetry.space_group_name_H-M   'P 1'
#
loop_
_entity.id
_entity.type
_entity.pdbx_description
1 polymer ?
#
loop_
_entity_poly.entity_id
_entity_poly.type
_entity_poly.pdbx_seq_one_letter_code
_entity_poly.pdbx_strand_id
1 'polypeptide(L)'
;MINEIIIQLPKKNNHIWLLHLWEHCVVKNFERKLIEHNLDDQGIIINGATFLDSTNIEIFYSIDTLKESIFTLVQTAIKNIPKEIIKQEILIISDEISYVDINDEEKVIYEGLKFTEKDDILNLYKDINLPVEEVFQKFSTLVDDVKIADFSGNKLTFKTPSKEIVTVNEDYPTFAVSKNSTFLSFDIKLKVTNLYEYLISYFLTFMLGMTENSIIHEEYLVKNNKYLGYTQFLLYNDNAHILALLDVKNIDNVSVKNILKEDILQNMTNKEFKRQVNGFKTYVGLYVSKYDFCKDILKFYSDHTHILFDDFLSLIDTITMEDIQSLYKRISYDIKKI
;
A
#
# COMPACT_ATOMS: atom_id res chain seq x y z
N MET A 1 -8.06 22.84 12.56
CA MET A 1 -7.94 21.94 11.39
C MET A 1 -7.01 20.82 11.81
N ILE A 2 -7.25 19.56 11.44
CA ILE A 2 -6.33 18.47 11.79
C ILE A 2 -5.23 18.43 10.72
N ASN A 3 -3.98 18.48 11.16
CA ASN A 3 -2.80 18.31 10.32
C ASN A 3 -2.15 16.96 10.64
N GLU A 4 -1.31 16.51 9.73
CA GLU A 4 -0.64 15.23 9.85
C GLU A 4 0.81 15.32 9.38
N ILE A 5 1.70 14.64 10.11
CA ILE A 5 3.03 14.29 9.63
C ILE A 5 3.02 12.80 9.33
N ILE A 6 3.40 12.45 8.11
CA ILE A 6 3.52 11.07 7.65
C ILE A 6 5.01 10.74 7.56
N ILE A 7 5.40 9.67 8.23
CA ILE A 7 6.74 9.11 8.18
C ILE A 7 6.62 7.73 7.54
N GLN A 8 7.42 7.46 6.51
CA GLN A 8 7.42 6.19 5.83
C GLN A 8 8.85 5.64 5.75
N LEU A 9 9.01 4.37 6.13
CA LEU A 9 10.22 3.60 5.85
C LEU A 9 9.88 2.50 4.83
N PRO A 10 10.33 2.62 3.57
CA PRO A 10 10.11 1.57 2.57
C PRO A 10 10.92 0.31 2.89
N LYS A 11 10.37 -0.86 2.54
CA LYS A 11 11.03 -2.15 2.81
C LYS A 11 12.35 -2.31 2.08
N LYS A 12 12.39 -2.01 0.77
CA LYS A 12 13.54 -2.29 -0.10
C LYS A 12 14.00 -3.76 0.07
N ASN A 13 15.27 -3.99 0.41
CA ASN A 13 15.85 -5.32 0.64
C ASN A 13 15.80 -5.75 2.12
N ASN A 14 15.14 -4.98 2.99
CA ASN A 14 15.05 -5.31 4.40
C ASN A 14 13.96 -6.34 4.65
N HIS A 15 14.13 -7.09 5.73
CA HIS A 15 13.06 -7.96 6.19
C HIS A 15 11.97 -7.12 6.89
N ILE A 16 10.70 -7.49 6.72
CA ILE A 16 9.59 -6.69 7.22
C ILE A 16 9.54 -6.58 8.75
N TRP A 17 9.93 -7.64 9.47
CA TRP A 17 10.11 -7.57 10.93
C TRP A 17 11.05 -6.43 11.38
N LEU A 18 12.11 -6.11 10.61
CA LEU A 18 13.07 -5.06 10.98
C LEU A 18 12.42 -3.68 10.88
N LEU A 19 11.56 -3.52 9.88
CA LEU A 19 10.72 -2.36 9.67
C LEU A 19 9.69 -2.20 10.80
N HIS A 20 9.04 -3.30 11.19
CA HIS A 20 8.11 -3.32 12.31
C HIS A 20 8.78 -2.94 13.64
N LEU A 21 9.97 -3.49 13.92
CA LEU A 21 10.76 -3.10 15.09
C LEU A 21 11.19 -1.65 15.05
N TRP A 22 11.56 -1.16 13.86
CA TRP A 22 11.89 0.25 13.68
C TRP A 22 10.69 1.16 13.98
N GLU A 23 9.49 0.78 13.53
CA GLU A 23 8.24 1.48 13.83
C GLU A 23 8.07 1.71 15.33
N HIS A 24 8.03 0.61 16.09
CA HIS A 24 7.83 0.63 17.53
C HIS A 24 8.88 1.48 18.23
N CYS A 25 10.15 1.30 17.85
CA CYS A 25 11.24 2.06 18.45
C CYS A 25 11.13 3.55 18.18
N VAL A 26 10.73 3.96 16.97
CA VAL A 26 10.53 5.38 16.63
C VAL A 26 9.32 5.95 17.36
N VAL A 27 8.20 5.23 17.41
CA VAL A 27 7.00 5.64 18.15
C VAL A 27 7.34 5.85 19.63
N LYS A 28 7.95 4.86 20.29
CA LYS A 28 8.35 4.97 21.71
C LYS A 28 9.34 6.10 21.97
N ASN A 29 10.32 6.28 21.10
CA ASN A 29 11.27 7.37 21.24
C ASN A 29 10.59 8.75 21.04
N PHE A 30 9.63 8.84 20.13
CA PHE A 30 8.86 10.05 19.89
C PHE A 30 7.93 10.37 21.08
N GLU A 31 7.20 9.39 21.61
CA GLU A 31 6.40 9.53 22.84
C GLU A 31 7.24 10.04 24.01
N ARG A 32 8.42 9.44 24.23
CA ARG A 32 9.35 9.90 25.28
C ARG A 32 9.76 11.35 25.09
N LYS A 33 10.05 11.74 23.85
CA LYS A 33 10.44 13.11 23.49
C LYS A 33 9.32 14.13 23.67
N LEU A 34 8.06 13.75 23.43
CA LEU A 34 6.90 14.61 23.74
C LEU A 34 6.87 14.94 25.24
N ILE A 35 7.05 13.94 26.10
CA ILE A 35 7.11 14.13 27.56
C ILE A 35 8.30 15.02 27.95
N GLU A 36 9.50 14.74 27.42
CA GLU A 36 10.71 15.53 27.68
C GLU A 36 10.54 17.02 27.33
N HIS A 37 9.67 17.34 26.36
CA HIS A 37 9.40 18.70 25.89
C HIS A 37 8.07 19.28 26.40
N ASN A 38 7.36 18.60 27.31
CA ASN A 38 6.03 18.97 27.82
C ASN A 38 5.00 19.20 26.71
N LEU A 39 4.92 18.27 25.76
CA LEU A 39 3.96 18.29 24.65
C LEU A 39 2.99 17.11 24.68
N ASP A 40 3.08 16.24 25.69
CA ASP A 40 2.26 15.03 25.83
C ASP A 40 0.78 15.33 26.17
N ASP A 41 0.48 16.53 26.67
CA ASP A 41 -0.88 17.00 26.96
C ASP A 41 -1.55 17.75 25.80
N GLN A 42 -0.87 17.90 24.65
CA GLN A 42 -1.34 18.71 23.52
C GLN A 42 -2.31 17.99 22.57
N GLY A 43 -2.75 16.78 22.93
CA GLY A 43 -3.67 15.98 22.12
C GLY A 43 -3.07 15.51 20.79
N ILE A 44 -1.75 15.26 20.77
CA ILE A 44 -1.05 14.67 19.62
C ILE A 44 -1.38 13.17 19.60
N ILE A 45 -1.84 12.67 18.45
CA ILE A 45 -2.16 11.25 18.26
C ILE A 45 -1.09 10.64 17.35
N ILE A 46 -0.57 9.47 17.73
CA ILE A 46 0.46 8.75 16.99
C ILE A 46 -0.10 7.38 16.64
N ASN A 47 -0.07 7.02 15.36
CA ASN A 47 -0.40 5.68 14.89
C ASN A 47 0.78 5.12 14.12
N GLY A 48 1.13 3.86 14.38
CA GLY A 48 2.10 3.10 13.62
C GLY A 48 1.42 1.92 12.94
N ALA A 49 1.82 1.63 11.70
CA ALA A 49 1.37 0.44 10.99
C ALA A 49 2.45 -0.06 10.01
N THR A 50 2.73 -1.35 10.09
CA THR A 50 3.67 -2.03 9.20
C THR A 50 2.92 -2.95 8.23
N PHE A 51 3.17 -2.75 6.95
CA PHE A 51 2.62 -3.51 5.82
C PHE A 51 3.74 -4.21 5.06
N LEU A 52 3.44 -5.16 4.18
CA LEU A 52 4.47 -5.93 3.48
C LEU A 52 5.52 -5.10 2.73
N ASP A 53 5.15 -3.91 2.26
CA ASP A 53 5.99 -3.07 1.42
C ASP A 53 6.66 -1.91 2.18
N SER A 54 6.13 -1.53 3.34
CA SER A 54 6.59 -0.36 4.09
C SER A 54 6.03 -0.31 5.51
N THR A 55 6.71 0.45 6.37
CA THR A 55 6.19 0.91 7.66
C THR A 55 5.79 2.37 7.54
N ASN A 56 4.65 2.72 8.12
CA ASN A 56 4.15 4.09 8.19
C ASN A 56 3.91 4.49 9.65
N ILE A 57 4.29 5.72 10.01
CA ILE A 57 3.96 6.35 11.29
C ILE A 57 3.26 7.68 10.98
N GLU A 58 2.07 7.84 11.54
CA GLU A 58 1.21 8.99 11.37
C GLU A 58 1.17 9.78 12.67
N ILE A 59 1.36 11.10 12.59
CA ILE A 59 1.31 11.99 13.75
C ILE A 59 0.27 13.08 13.47
N PHE A 60 -0.86 12.98 14.14
CA PHE A 60 -1.97 13.94 14.02
C PHE A 60 -1.88 15.01 15.10
N TYR A 61 -2.10 16.26 14.70
CA TYR A 61 -2.09 17.41 15.61
C TYR A 61 -3.06 18.49 15.12
N SER A 62 -3.56 19.31 16.04
CA SER A 62 -4.55 20.35 15.75
C SER A 62 -4.06 21.79 15.99
N ILE A 63 -2.90 21.95 16.63
CA ILE A 63 -2.32 23.24 17.02
C ILE A 63 -1.19 23.58 16.04
N ASP A 64 -1.45 24.47 15.10
CA ASP A 64 -0.50 24.81 14.01
C ASP A 64 0.86 25.31 14.51
N THR A 65 0.88 26.02 15.65
CA THR A 65 2.12 26.55 16.23
C THR A 65 3.07 25.46 16.73
N LEU A 66 2.60 24.22 16.92
CA LEU A 66 3.44 23.09 17.33
C LEU A 66 4.18 22.43 16.17
N LYS A 67 3.82 22.74 14.92
CA LYS A 67 4.32 22.05 13.71
C LYS A 67 5.84 21.89 13.69
N GLU A 68 6.59 22.98 13.84
CA GLU A 68 8.05 22.95 13.76
C GLU A 68 8.69 22.20 14.93
N SER A 69 8.09 22.29 16.12
CA SER A 69 8.50 21.50 17.30
C SER A 69 8.30 20.01 17.03
N ILE A 70 7.12 19.61 16.56
CA ILE A 70 6.80 18.21 16.24
C ILE A 70 7.76 17.68 15.16
N PHE A 71 8.01 18.45 14.09
CA PHE A 71 8.98 18.07 13.06
C PHE A 71 10.39 17.85 13.61
N THR A 72 10.84 18.74 14.49
CA THR A 72 12.15 18.61 15.15
C THR A 72 12.20 17.32 15.98
N LEU A 73 11.15 17.06 16.76
CA LEU A 73 11.06 15.84 17.57
C LEU A 73 11.04 14.57 16.71
N VAL A 74 10.29 14.55 15.60
CA VAL A 74 10.27 13.45 14.63
C VAL A 74 11.68 13.15 14.11
N GLN A 75 12.39 14.19 13.63
CA GLN A 75 13.74 14.01 13.10
C GLN A 75 14.72 13.47 14.15
N THR A 76 14.60 13.93 15.40
CA THR A 76 15.45 13.43 16.48
C THR A 76 15.05 12.02 16.94
N ALA A 77 13.76 11.68 16.89
CA ALA A 77 13.24 10.35 17.25
C ALA A 77 13.75 9.28 16.29
N ILE A 78 13.75 9.58 14.99
CA ILE A 78 14.26 8.69 13.93
C ILE A 78 15.78 8.51 14.06
N LYS A 79 16.54 9.59 14.25
CA LYS A 79 18.02 9.55 14.23
C LYS A 79 18.65 8.95 15.49
N ASN A 80 18.03 9.18 16.65
CA ASN A 80 18.64 8.90 17.94
C ASN A 80 17.79 7.89 18.72
N ILE A 81 17.57 6.71 18.14
CA ILE A 81 16.87 5.62 18.81
C ILE A 81 17.79 5.04 19.90
N PRO A 82 17.39 5.11 21.18
CA PRO A 82 18.18 4.59 22.28
C PRO A 82 18.22 3.05 22.31
N LYS A 83 19.37 2.48 22.70
CA LYS A 83 19.54 1.01 22.74
C LYS A 83 18.61 0.33 23.73
N GLU A 84 18.25 1.00 24.81
CA GLU A 84 17.32 0.49 25.81
C GLU A 84 15.92 0.27 25.22
N ILE A 85 15.46 1.17 24.34
CA ILE A 85 14.16 1.03 23.64
C ILE A 85 14.23 -0.17 22.70
N ILE A 86 15.29 -0.29 21.90
CA ILE A 86 15.47 -1.43 20.98
C ILE A 86 15.42 -2.76 21.73
N LYS A 87 16.12 -2.85 22.86
CA LYS A 87 16.15 -4.07 23.68
C LYS A 87 14.77 -4.43 24.22
N GLN A 88 13.97 -3.44 24.62
CA GLN A 88 12.62 -3.65 25.13
C GLN A 88 11.66 -4.08 24.02
N GLU A 89 11.67 -3.38 22.89
CA GLU A 89 10.74 -3.65 21.78
C GLU A 89 11.02 -4.98 21.07
N ILE A 90 12.26 -5.48 21.05
CA ILE A 90 12.55 -6.84 20.55
C ILE A 90 11.75 -7.89 21.33
N LEU A 91 11.61 -7.74 22.65
CA LEU A 91 10.87 -8.70 23.48
C LEU A 91 9.37 -8.62 23.19
N ILE A 92 8.83 -7.41 23.07
CA ILE A 92 7.40 -7.17 22.80
C ILE A 92 7.00 -7.74 21.43
N ILE A 93 7.77 -7.44 20.39
CA ILE A 93 7.46 -7.90 19.03
C ILE A 93 7.59 -9.41 18.90
N SER A 94 8.54 -10.02 19.62
CA SER A 94 8.63 -11.48 19.65
C SER A 94 7.36 -12.11 20.22
N ASP A 95 6.73 -11.48 21.22
CA ASP A 95 5.44 -11.93 21.74
C ASP A 95 4.30 -11.68 20.73
N GLU A 96 4.29 -10.54 20.03
CA GLU A 96 3.25 -10.23 19.02
C GLU A 96 3.28 -11.19 17.82
N ILE A 97 4.47 -11.48 17.28
CA ILE A 97 4.67 -12.37 16.14
C ILE A 97 4.15 -13.79 16.44
N SER A 98 4.15 -14.20 17.71
CA SER A 98 3.60 -15.50 18.12
C SER A 98 2.08 -15.63 17.89
N TYR A 99 1.39 -14.51 17.68
CA TYR A 99 -0.03 -14.45 17.35
C TYR A 99 -0.22 -14.22 15.85
N VAL A 100 -0.40 -15.32 15.11
CA VAL A 100 -0.71 -15.27 13.68
C VAL A 100 -2.20 -14.94 13.50
N ASP A 101 -2.50 -13.64 13.38
CA ASP A 101 -3.86 -13.13 13.09
C ASP A 101 -4.05 -12.92 11.57
N ILE A 102 -3.92 -14.00 10.80
CA ILE A 102 -4.21 -14.00 9.37
C ILE A 102 -5.03 -15.22 8.98
N ASN A 103 -6.19 -14.98 8.39
CA ASN A 103 -7.11 -16.03 7.97
C ASN A 103 -6.70 -16.62 6.60
N ASP A 104 -7.36 -17.70 6.20
CA ASP A 104 -7.00 -18.39 4.94
C ASP A 104 -7.35 -17.57 3.70
N GLU A 105 -8.35 -16.69 3.77
CA GLU A 105 -8.70 -15.76 2.69
C GLU A 105 -7.57 -14.77 2.43
N GLU A 106 -7.09 -14.14 3.50
CA GLU A 106 -5.98 -13.19 3.49
C GLU A 106 -4.68 -13.85 3.02
N LYS A 107 -4.39 -15.08 3.47
CA LYS A 107 -3.21 -15.81 2.97
C LYS A 107 -3.28 -16.00 1.45
N VAL A 108 -4.44 -16.39 0.93
CA VAL A 108 -4.60 -16.74 -0.48
C VAL A 108 -4.59 -15.53 -1.39
N ILE A 109 -5.18 -14.39 -0.98
CA ILE A 109 -5.16 -13.18 -1.81
C ILE A 109 -3.74 -12.65 -2.04
N TYR A 110 -2.83 -12.83 -1.07
CA TYR A 110 -1.43 -12.44 -1.18
C TYR A 110 -0.51 -13.49 -1.83
N GLU A 111 -1.00 -14.69 -2.19
CA GLU A 111 -0.13 -15.74 -2.74
C GLU A 111 0.55 -15.34 -4.05
N GLY A 112 -0.05 -14.45 -4.84
CA GLY A 112 0.54 -13.94 -6.08
C GLY A 112 1.89 -13.25 -5.86
N LEU A 113 2.07 -12.56 -4.72
CA LEU A 113 3.29 -11.83 -4.37
C LEU A 113 4.52 -12.73 -4.22
N LYS A 114 4.32 -14.03 -3.93
CA LYS A 114 5.41 -15.02 -3.89
C LYS A 114 6.08 -15.18 -5.25
N PHE A 115 5.36 -14.88 -6.33
CA PHE A 115 5.83 -15.01 -7.70
C PHE A 115 6.23 -13.67 -8.28
N THR A 116 5.40 -12.63 -8.09
CA THR A 116 5.60 -11.30 -8.69
C THR A 116 6.60 -10.42 -7.92
N GLU A 117 6.80 -10.69 -6.62
CA GLU A 117 7.72 -9.95 -5.73
C GLU A 117 8.69 -10.85 -4.93
N LYS A 118 8.59 -12.18 -5.03
CA LYS A 118 9.29 -13.15 -4.16
C LYS A 118 9.08 -12.88 -2.67
N ASP A 119 7.91 -12.37 -2.31
CA ASP A 119 7.56 -12.05 -0.93
C ASP A 119 6.37 -12.87 -0.44
N ASP A 120 6.25 -13.04 0.86
CA ASP A 120 5.18 -13.80 1.49
C ASP A 120 4.58 -12.97 2.62
N ILE A 121 3.25 -12.86 2.67
CA ILE A 121 2.54 -12.21 3.78
C ILE A 121 2.94 -12.82 5.13
N LEU A 122 3.28 -14.10 5.14
CA LEU A 122 3.74 -14.80 6.34
C LEU A 122 5.11 -14.31 6.84
N ASN A 123 5.84 -13.51 6.06
CA ASN A 123 7.07 -12.87 6.51
C ASN A 123 6.82 -11.86 7.64
N LEU A 124 5.59 -11.34 7.79
CA LEU A 124 5.21 -10.51 8.95
C LEU A 124 5.36 -11.25 10.29
N TYR A 125 5.23 -12.58 10.27
CA TYR A 125 5.21 -13.43 11.46
C TYR A 125 6.47 -14.29 11.61
N LYS A 126 7.59 -13.88 11.01
CA LYS A 126 8.88 -14.59 11.16
C LYS A 126 9.65 -14.05 12.36
N ASP A 127 10.12 -14.96 13.20
CA ASP A 127 10.87 -14.63 14.43
C ASP A 127 12.10 -13.74 14.19
N ILE A 128 12.35 -12.87 15.17
CA ILE A 128 13.53 -12.02 15.24
C ILE A 128 14.65 -12.81 15.92
N ASN A 129 15.77 -13.00 15.22
CA ASN A 129 16.96 -13.61 15.82
C ASN A 129 18.23 -12.80 15.51
N LEU A 130 18.21 -11.49 15.79
CA LEU A 130 19.39 -10.63 15.67
C LEU A 130 19.81 -10.04 17.03
N PRO A 131 21.12 -9.95 17.31
CA PRO A 131 21.63 -9.20 18.45
C PRO A 131 21.26 -7.71 18.40
N VAL A 132 21.07 -7.09 19.56
CA VAL A 132 20.71 -5.65 19.69
C VAL A 132 21.72 -4.76 18.97
N GLU A 133 23.02 -5.08 19.04
CA GLU A 133 24.08 -4.35 18.37
C GLU A 133 23.93 -4.35 16.84
N GLU A 134 23.52 -5.47 16.26
CA GLU A 134 23.29 -5.59 14.83
C GLU A 134 22.05 -4.80 14.40
N VAL A 135 20.97 -4.87 15.19
CA VAL A 135 19.77 -4.05 14.96
C VAL A 135 20.09 -2.57 15.00
N PHE A 136 20.87 -2.12 15.99
CA PHE A 136 21.28 -0.73 16.11
C PHE A 136 22.07 -0.24 14.89
N GLN A 137 23.01 -1.06 14.38
CA GLN A 137 23.74 -0.76 13.15
C GLN A 137 22.80 -0.67 11.94
N LYS A 138 21.88 -1.64 11.78
CA LYS A 138 20.90 -1.60 10.69
C LYS A 138 20.02 -0.35 10.76
N PHE A 139 19.53 0.04 11.93
CA PHE A 139 18.75 1.27 12.11
C PHE A 139 19.50 2.51 11.67
N SER A 140 20.80 2.61 11.98
CA SER A 140 21.61 3.74 11.54
C SER A 140 21.69 3.88 10.01
N THR A 141 21.62 2.77 9.28
CA THR A 141 21.57 2.77 7.81
C THR A 141 20.17 3.05 7.25
N LEU A 142 19.11 2.68 7.98
CA LEU A 142 17.71 2.88 7.55
C LEU A 142 17.27 4.34 7.62
N VAL A 143 17.84 5.14 8.52
CA VAL A 143 17.51 6.58 8.69
C VAL A 143 17.58 7.32 7.36
N ASP A 144 18.51 6.92 6.50
CA ASP A 144 18.74 7.50 5.18
C ASP A 144 17.61 7.24 4.18
N ASP A 145 16.78 6.23 4.43
CA ASP A 145 15.69 5.79 3.54
C ASP A 145 14.32 6.31 3.99
N VAL A 146 14.26 6.95 5.15
CA VAL A 146 13.02 7.48 5.72
C VAL A 146 12.51 8.66 4.90
N LYS A 147 11.25 8.56 4.48
CA LYS A 147 10.51 9.63 3.83
C LYS A 147 9.62 10.33 4.85
N ILE A 148 9.62 11.65 4.84
CA ILE A 148 8.77 12.46 5.73
C ILE A 148 7.96 13.43 4.88
N ALA A 149 6.65 13.50 5.13
CA ALA A 149 5.77 14.46 4.52
C ALA A 149 4.84 15.13 5.55
N ASP A 150 4.39 16.32 5.19
CA ASP A 150 3.40 17.11 5.91
C ASP A 150 2.12 17.16 5.10
N PHE A 151 0.99 16.74 5.66
CA PHE A 151 -0.31 16.96 5.08
C PHE A 151 -1.06 18.02 5.90
N SER A 152 -1.14 19.23 5.36
CA SER A 152 -1.84 20.36 5.99
C SER A 152 -2.60 21.17 4.96
N GLY A 153 -3.80 21.64 5.32
CA GLY A 153 -4.59 22.53 4.45
C GLY A 153 -4.82 22.00 3.03
N ASN A 154 -5.09 20.69 2.87
CA ASN A 154 -5.27 20.00 1.58
C ASN A 154 -4.01 19.79 0.73
N LYS A 155 -2.83 20.04 1.29
CA LYS A 155 -1.55 19.97 0.60
C LYS A 155 -0.63 18.96 1.26
N LEU A 156 -0.17 17.98 0.47
CA LEU A 156 0.93 17.10 0.82
C LEU A 156 2.25 17.80 0.46
N THR A 157 3.18 17.94 1.40
CA THR A 157 4.49 18.57 1.18
C THR A 157 5.60 17.64 1.66
N PHE A 158 6.52 17.28 0.77
CA PHE A 158 7.65 16.40 1.09
C PHE A 158 8.73 17.18 1.84
N LYS A 159 9.23 16.61 2.94
CA LYS A 159 10.22 17.26 3.83
C LYS A 159 11.62 16.67 3.70
N THR A 160 11.72 15.42 3.28
CA THR A 160 12.98 14.77 2.93
C THR A 160 13.15 14.77 1.41
N PRO A 161 14.35 15.06 0.88
CA PRO A 161 14.60 14.92 -0.54
C PRO A 161 14.36 13.47 -0.95
N SER A 162 13.68 13.26 -2.09
CA SER A 162 13.51 11.91 -2.60
C SER A 162 14.87 11.35 -3.00
N LYS A 163 15.31 10.29 -2.31
CA LYS A 163 16.36 9.44 -2.86
C LYS A 163 15.75 8.58 -3.96
N GLU A 164 16.57 8.16 -4.92
CA GLU A 164 16.12 7.26 -5.99
C GLU A 164 15.39 6.06 -5.38
N ILE A 165 14.23 5.76 -5.94
CA ILE A 165 13.49 4.55 -5.58
C ILE A 165 14.38 3.39 -6.00
N VAL A 166 14.76 2.57 -5.01
CA VAL A 166 15.53 1.36 -5.30
C VAL A 166 14.61 0.42 -6.04
N THR A 167 14.68 0.45 -7.36
CA THR A 167 14.06 -0.54 -8.23
C THR A 167 14.80 -1.86 -8.02
N VAL A 168 14.10 -2.84 -7.46
CA VAL A 168 14.58 -4.22 -7.50
C VAL A 168 14.46 -4.66 -8.95
N ASN A 169 15.55 -4.51 -9.72
CA ASN A 169 15.68 -4.92 -11.11
C ASN A 169 15.79 -6.44 -11.21
N GLU A 170 14.74 -7.14 -10.82
CA GLU A 170 14.59 -8.57 -11.10
C GLU A 170 13.44 -8.74 -12.11
N ASP A 171 13.70 -9.55 -13.16
CA ASP A 171 12.71 -9.93 -14.17
C ASP A 171 11.65 -10.84 -13.52
N TYR A 172 10.73 -10.25 -12.78
CA TYR A 172 9.62 -10.96 -12.18
C TYR A 172 8.44 -11.07 -13.16
N PRO A 173 7.65 -12.16 -13.07
CA PRO A 173 6.37 -12.25 -13.77
C PRO A 173 5.48 -11.03 -13.44
N THR A 174 4.81 -10.50 -14.46
CA THR A 174 3.81 -9.43 -14.29
C THR A 174 2.43 -9.98 -13.92
N PHE A 175 2.27 -11.29 -13.91
CA PHE A 175 1.01 -11.97 -13.62
C PHE A 175 1.27 -13.29 -12.88
N ALA A 176 0.45 -13.58 -11.90
CA ALA A 176 0.47 -14.85 -11.16
C ALA A 176 -0.95 -15.34 -10.89
N VAL A 177 -1.13 -16.66 -10.83
CA VAL A 177 -2.39 -17.31 -10.47
C VAL A 177 -2.10 -18.37 -9.43
N SER A 178 -2.88 -18.39 -8.36
CA SER A 178 -2.92 -19.48 -7.39
C SER A 178 -4.33 -20.05 -7.31
N LYS A 179 -4.44 -21.35 -7.06
CA LYS A 179 -5.72 -22.03 -6.90
C LYS A 179 -5.60 -23.14 -5.88
N ASN A 180 -6.53 -23.16 -4.93
CA ASN A 180 -6.77 -24.29 -4.03
C ASN A 180 -8.21 -24.82 -4.18
N SER A 181 -8.67 -25.67 -3.27
CA SER A 181 -10.01 -26.28 -3.33
C SER A 181 -11.17 -25.30 -3.09
N THR A 182 -10.89 -24.14 -2.49
CA THR A 182 -11.89 -23.13 -2.10
C THR A 182 -11.74 -21.85 -2.89
N PHE A 183 -10.51 -21.42 -3.16
CA PHE A 183 -10.20 -20.12 -3.70
C PHE A 183 -9.35 -20.21 -4.97
N LEU A 184 -9.59 -19.27 -5.88
CA LEU A 184 -8.66 -18.88 -6.92
C LEU A 184 -8.24 -17.45 -6.64
N SER A 185 -6.94 -17.18 -6.62
CA SER A 185 -6.40 -15.82 -6.59
C SER A 185 -5.55 -15.55 -7.82
N PHE A 186 -5.47 -14.28 -8.20
CA PHE A 186 -4.52 -13.82 -9.20
C PHE A 186 -3.97 -12.45 -8.82
N ASP A 187 -2.75 -12.18 -9.27
CA ASP A 187 -2.07 -10.90 -9.10
C ASP A 187 -1.67 -10.36 -10.47
N ILE A 188 -1.94 -9.08 -10.70
CA ILE A 188 -1.46 -8.32 -11.86
C ILE A 188 -0.54 -7.22 -11.36
N LYS A 189 0.74 -7.32 -11.71
CA LYS A 189 1.78 -6.35 -11.38
C LYS A 189 1.94 -5.32 -12.50
N LEU A 190 1.77 -4.05 -12.15
CA LEU A 190 1.87 -2.90 -13.04
C LEU A 190 2.90 -1.91 -12.49
N LYS A 191 3.91 -1.58 -13.30
CA LYS A 191 4.88 -0.56 -12.93
C LYS A 191 4.21 0.82 -12.91
N VAL A 192 4.48 1.59 -11.85
CA VAL A 192 3.96 2.94 -11.62
C VAL A 192 5.13 3.90 -11.46
N THR A 193 5.24 4.85 -12.39
CA THR A 193 6.29 5.88 -12.39
C THR A 193 5.77 7.27 -12.10
N ASN A 194 4.46 7.47 -12.20
CA ASN A 194 3.82 8.77 -12.03
C ASN A 194 2.38 8.62 -11.51
N LEU A 195 1.81 9.75 -11.09
CA LEU A 195 0.51 9.78 -10.43
C LEU A 195 -0.64 9.33 -11.36
N TYR A 196 -0.50 9.54 -12.66
CA TYR A 196 -1.50 9.14 -13.64
C TYR A 196 -1.52 7.61 -13.81
N GLU A 197 -0.35 6.96 -13.89
CA GLU A 197 -0.23 5.50 -13.93
C GLU A 197 -0.78 4.84 -12.66
N TYR A 198 -0.52 5.43 -11.49
CA TYR A 198 -1.12 5.01 -10.22
C TYR A 198 -2.64 5.03 -10.30
N LEU A 199 -3.21 6.15 -10.74
CA LEU A 199 -4.65 6.34 -10.85
C LEU A 199 -5.31 5.39 -11.82
N ILE A 200 -4.74 5.19 -13.00
CA ILE A 200 -5.29 4.26 -14.00
C ILE A 200 -5.24 2.82 -13.47
N SER A 201 -4.17 2.44 -12.77
CA SER A 201 -4.04 1.10 -12.17
C SER A 201 -5.07 0.88 -11.06
N TYR A 202 -5.30 1.89 -10.21
CA TYR A 202 -6.32 1.84 -9.18
C TYR A 202 -7.73 1.84 -9.77
N PHE A 203 -7.97 2.65 -10.80
CA PHE A 203 -9.25 2.65 -11.51
C PHE A 203 -9.54 1.30 -12.17
N LEU A 204 -8.54 0.67 -12.78
CA LEU A 204 -8.69 -0.68 -13.32
C LEU A 204 -9.04 -1.68 -12.21
N THR A 205 -8.37 -1.60 -11.06
CA THR A 205 -8.69 -2.44 -9.89
C THR A 205 -10.14 -2.26 -9.46
N PHE A 206 -10.62 -1.02 -9.41
CA PHE A 206 -12.00 -0.68 -9.10
C PHE A 206 -12.98 -1.34 -10.06
N MET A 207 -12.73 -1.22 -11.37
CA MET A 207 -13.56 -1.82 -12.42
C MET A 207 -13.57 -3.35 -12.38
N LEU A 208 -12.46 -3.96 -11.96
CA LEU A 208 -12.32 -5.41 -11.93
C LEU A 208 -13.11 -6.08 -10.80
N GLY A 209 -13.15 -5.50 -9.60
CA GLY A 209 -13.75 -6.21 -8.47
C GLY A 209 -14.08 -5.43 -7.20
N MET A 210 -13.93 -4.10 -7.14
CA MET A 210 -14.21 -3.34 -5.90
C MET A 210 -15.67 -2.87 -5.78
N THR A 211 -16.51 -3.17 -6.76
CA THR A 211 -17.90 -2.73 -6.81
C THR A 211 -18.81 -3.84 -7.33
N GLU A 212 -20.11 -3.76 -7.02
CA GLU A 212 -21.13 -4.69 -7.51
C GLU A 212 -21.37 -4.58 -9.02
N ASN A 213 -20.92 -3.50 -9.67
CA ASN A 213 -20.95 -3.35 -11.14
C ASN A 213 -19.59 -3.67 -11.78
N SER A 214 -18.84 -4.60 -11.19
CA SER A 214 -17.50 -4.98 -11.63
C SER A 214 -17.49 -6.15 -12.59
N ILE A 215 -16.37 -6.32 -13.29
CA ILE A 215 -16.15 -7.43 -14.23
C ILE A 215 -16.26 -8.78 -13.52
N ILE A 216 -15.66 -8.93 -12.34
CA ILE A 216 -15.78 -10.17 -11.54
C ILE A 216 -17.24 -10.44 -11.17
N HIS A 217 -18.00 -9.41 -10.81
CA HIS A 217 -19.40 -9.60 -10.45
C HIS A 217 -20.23 -10.13 -11.64
N GLU A 218 -20.13 -9.45 -12.78
CA GLU A 218 -20.93 -9.76 -13.97
C GLU A 218 -20.48 -11.07 -14.65
N GLU A 219 -19.18 -11.29 -14.79
CA GLU A 219 -18.64 -12.43 -15.55
C GLU A 219 -18.47 -13.70 -14.72
N TYR A 220 -18.42 -13.59 -13.40
CA TYR A 220 -18.18 -14.74 -12.52
C TYR A 220 -19.27 -14.93 -11.46
N LEU A 221 -19.49 -13.95 -10.57
CA LEU A 221 -20.31 -14.14 -9.38
C LEU A 221 -21.77 -14.47 -9.72
N VAL A 222 -22.40 -13.67 -10.58
CA VAL A 222 -23.79 -13.86 -11.00
C VAL A 222 -23.97 -15.19 -11.73
N LYS A 223 -23.05 -15.52 -12.65
CA LYS A 223 -23.15 -16.73 -13.49
C LYS A 223 -23.00 -18.04 -12.70
N ASN A 224 -22.24 -18.00 -11.60
CA ASN A 224 -21.93 -19.17 -10.78
C ASN A 224 -22.66 -19.18 -9.43
N ASN A 225 -23.58 -18.24 -9.19
CA ASN A 225 -24.28 -18.07 -7.92
C ASN A 225 -23.32 -18.01 -6.72
N LYS A 226 -22.28 -17.18 -6.85
CA LYS A 226 -21.25 -16.96 -5.83
C LYS A 226 -21.42 -15.57 -5.20
N TYR A 227 -21.07 -15.47 -3.92
CA TYR A 227 -21.10 -14.21 -3.18
C TYR A 227 -19.71 -13.58 -3.06
N LEU A 228 -18.67 -14.41 -2.94
CA LEU A 228 -17.32 -13.96 -2.65
C LEU A 228 -16.48 -13.89 -3.93
N GLY A 229 -16.15 -12.66 -4.33
CA GLY A 229 -15.11 -12.37 -5.30
C GLY A 229 -14.88 -10.89 -5.42
N TYR A 230 -13.62 -10.46 -5.34
CA TYR A 230 -13.27 -9.05 -5.29
C TYR A 230 -11.82 -8.83 -5.75
N THR A 231 -11.47 -7.55 -5.90
CA THR A 231 -10.09 -7.11 -6.07
C THR A 231 -9.66 -6.20 -4.93
N GLN A 232 -8.36 -6.22 -4.62
CA GLN A 232 -7.69 -5.32 -3.70
C GLN A 232 -6.52 -4.66 -4.42
N PHE A 233 -6.40 -3.35 -4.24
CA PHE A 233 -5.25 -2.60 -4.72
C PHE A 233 -4.15 -2.60 -3.65
N LEU A 234 -2.93 -2.93 -4.03
CA LEU A 234 -1.75 -2.80 -3.18
C LEU A 234 -0.65 -2.10 -3.96
N LEU A 235 -0.13 -1.00 -3.42
CA LEU A 235 1.11 -0.43 -3.93
C LEU A 235 2.29 -1.02 -3.16
N TYR A 236 3.13 -1.79 -3.86
CA TYR A 236 4.32 -2.43 -3.32
C TYR A 236 5.56 -1.85 -4.02
N ASN A 237 6.35 -1.05 -3.29
CA ASN A 237 7.40 -0.20 -3.87
C ASN A 237 6.85 0.73 -4.98
N ASP A 238 7.36 0.62 -6.22
CA ASP A 238 6.90 1.34 -7.41
C ASP A 238 5.96 0.51 -8.29
N ASN A 239 5.40 -0.58 -7.78
CA ASN A 239 4.50 -1.46 -8.52
C ASN A 239 3.11 -1.48 -7.89
N ALA A 240 2.10 -1.20 -8.70
CA ALA A 240 0.72 -1.46 -8.36
C ALA A 240 0.40 -2.93 -8.59
N HIS A 241 -0.15 -3.57 -7.57
CA HIS A 241 -0.67 -4.92 -7.61
C HIS A 241 -2.19 -4.89 -7.57
N ILE A 242 -2.79 -5.55 -8.54
CA ILE A 242 -4.22 -5.86 -8.55
C ILE A 242 -4.37 -7.29 -8.07
N LEU A 243 -4.57 -7.43 -6.77
CA LEU A 243 -4.83 -8.72 -6.15
C LEU A 243 -6.30 -9.05 -6.31
N ALA A 244 -6.62 -10.27 -6.72
CA ALA A 244 -7.98 -10.73 -6.87
C ALA A 244 -8.18 -12.05 -6.16
N LEU A 245 -9.38 -12.26 -5.63
CA LEU A 245 -9.80 -13.49 -4.98
C LEU A 245 -11.20 -13.87 -5.47
N LEU A 246 -11.41 -15.16 -5.72
CA LEU A 246 -12.69 -15.75 -6.11
C LEU A 246 -12.97 -17.01 -5.31
N ASP A 247 -14.19 -17.16 -4.77
CA ASP A 247 -14.66 -18.45 -4.25
C ASP A 247 -15.00 -19.40 -5.40
N VAL A 248 -14.14 -20.41 -5.59
CA VAL A 248 -14.27 -21.45 -6.62
C VAL A 248 -14.75 -22.79 -6.07
N LYS A 249 -15.17 -22.85 -4.81
CA LYS A 249 -15.64 -24.09 -4.18
C LYS A 249 -16.80 -24.69 -4.98
N ASN A 250 -16.72 -25.98 -5.30
CA ASN A 250 -17.70 -26.70 -6.13
C ASN A 250 -17.83 -26.18 -7.58
N ILE A 251 -16.81 -25.49 -8.11
CA ILE A 251 -16.76 -25.06 -9.51
C ILE A 251 -15.54 -25.71 -10.17
N ASP A 252 -15.80 -26.69 -11.04
CA ASP A 252 -14.75 -27.55 -11.60
C ASP A 252 -13.80 -26.78 -12.54
N ASN A 253 -14.32 -25.83 -13.32
CA ASN A 253 -13.56 -25.13 -14.37
C ASN A 253 -13.71 -23.60 -14.29
N VAL A 254 -12.91 -22.97 -13.42
CA VAL A 254 -12.73 -21.51 -13.39
C VAL A 254 -11.42 -21.15 -14.09
N SER A 255 -11.49 -20.22 -15.04
CA SER A 255 -10.32 -19.69 -15.76
C SER A 255 -10.34 -18.17 -15.72
N VAL A 256 -9.24 -17.56 -15.32
CA VAL A 256 -9.09 -16.10 -15.30
C VAL A 256 -9.29 -15.51 -16.70
N LYS A 257 -8.91 -16.23 -17.77
CA LYS A 257 -9.13 -15.81 -19.17
C LYS A 257 -10.62 -15.64 -19.52
N ASN A 258 -11.50 -16.39 -18.87
CA ASN A 258 -12.95 -16.29 -19.09
C ASN A 258 -13.58 -15.12 -18.35
N ILE A 259 -12.93 -14.62 -17.29
CA ILE A 259 -13.38 -13.49 -16.48
C ILE A 259 -12.81 -12.20 -17.09
N LEU A 260 -11.52 -12.21 -17.42
CA LEU A 260 -10.78 -11.09 -17.98
C LEU A 260 -10.71 -11.17 -19.51
N LYS A 261 -11.86 -11.17 -20.18
CA LYS A 261 -11.90 -11.20 -21.65
C LYS A 261 -11.55 -9.82 -22.24
N GLU A 262 -10.82 -9.81 -23.35
CA GLU A 262 -10.42 -8.59 -24.08
C GLU A 262 -11.61 -7.78 -24.60
N ASP A 263 -12.68 -8.47 -24.99
CA ASP A 263 -13.88 -7.87 -25.59
C ASP A 263 -14.70 -7.04 -24.59
N ILE A 264 -14.61 -7.32 -23.28
CA ILE A 264 -15.35 -6.59 -22.24
C ILE A 264 -15.01 -5.10 -22.27
N LEU A 265 -13.71 -4.76 -22.25
CA LEU A 265 -13.28 -3.36 -22.28
C LEU A 265 -13.27 -2.76 -23.69
N GLN A 266 -13.10 -3.58 -24.73
CA GLN A 266 -13.20 -3.10 -26.12
C GLN A 266 -14.63 -2.71 -26.50
N ASN A 267 -15.63 -3.42 -25.97
CA ASN A 267 -17.05 -3.17 -26.24
C ASN A 267 -17.68 -2.20 -25.22
N MET A 268 -16.91 -1.69 -24.27
CA MET A 268 -17.39 -0.72 -23.30
C MET A 268 -17.92 0.53 -23.99
N THR A 269 -19.15 0.91 -23.67
CA THR A 269 -19.74 2.14 -24.20
C THR A 269 -19.23 3.35 -23.43
N ASN A 270 -19.24 4.52 -24.08
CA ASN A 270 -18.93 5.79 -23.40
C ASN A 270 -19.81 6.06 -22.17
N LYS A 271 -21.06 5.57 -22.18
CA LYS A 271 -21.97 5.70 -21.04
C LYS A 271 -21.51 4.86 -19.86
N GLU A 272 -21.12 3.61 -20.09
CA GLU A 272 -20.59 2.71 -19.06
C GLU A 272 -19.26 3.22 -18.52
N PHE A 273 -18.36 3.63 -19.40
CA PHE A 273 -17.08 4.22 -19.00
C PHE A 273 -17.27 5.43 -18.09
N LYS A 274 -18.11 6.40 -18.51
CA LYS A 274 -18.42 7.59 -17.69
C LYS A 274 -19.05 7.22 -16.35
N ARG A 275 -19.91 6.19 -16.31
CA ARG A 275 -20.48 5.68 -15.06
C ARG A 275 -19.37 5.14 -14.13
N GLN A 276 -18.44 4.35 -14.66
CA GLN A 276 -17.32 3.79 -13.89
C GLN A 276 -16.40 4.90 -13.35
N VAL A 277 -16.01 5.87 -14.18
CA VAL A 277 -15.16 7.00 -13.76
C VAL A 277 -15.83 7.80 -12.63
N ASN A 278 -17.11 8.13 -12.78
CA ASN A 278 -17.85 8.85 -11.73
C ASN A 278 -17.99 8.03 -10.44
N GLY A 279 -18.22 6.71 -10.57
CA GLY A 279 -18.26 5.78 -9.43
C GLY A 279 -16.92 5.73 -8.70
N PHE A 280 -15.82 5.61 -9.45
CA PHE A 280 -14.47 5.62 -8.92
C PHE A 280 -14.13 6.93 -8.23
N LYS A 281 -14.44 8.09 -8.84
CA LYS A 281 -14.24 9.40 -8.22
C LYS A 281 -15.01 9.54 -6.91
N THR A 282 -16.23 9.04 -6.87
CA THR A 282 -17.06 9.02 -5.64
C THR A 282 -16.45 8.11 -4.59
N TYR A 283 -15.99 6.92 -4.99
CA TYR A 283 -15.32 5.96 -4.11
C TYR A 283 -14.05 6.56 -3.49
N VAL A 284 -13.15 7.13 -4.31
CA VAL A 284 -11.93 7.77 -3.85
C VAL A 284 -12.23 8.99 -2.96
N GLY A 285 -13.22 9.81 -3.33
CA GLY A 285 -13.56 11.01 -2.56
C GLY A 285 -14.20 10.74 -1.19
N LEU A 286 -14.86 9.59 -1.00
CA LEU A 286 -15.57 9.24 0.23
C LEU A 286 -14.86 8.20 1.09
N TYR A 287 -14.33 7.14 0.48
CA TYR A 287 -13.86 5.95 1.18
C TYR A 287 -12.35 5.84 1.25
N VAL A 288 -11.64 6.37 0.26
CA VAL A 288 -10.18 6.49 0.35
C VAL A 288 -9.90 7.73 1.18
N SER A 289 -9.42 7.53 2.40
CA SER A 289 -9.07 8.68 3.23
C SER A 289 -7.98 9.48 2.50
N LYS A 290 -8.03 10.82 2.63
CA LYS A 290 -6.95 11.69 2.13
C LYS A 290 -5.57 11.17 2.56
N TYR A 291 -5.54 10.53 3.73
CA TYR A 291 -4.39 9.97 4.41
C TYR A 291 -3.85 8.71 3.73
N ASP A 292 -4.69 7.71 3.43
CA ASP A 292 -4.26 6.47 2.78
C ASP A 292 -3.68 6.74 1.38
N PHE A 293 -4.26 7.71 0.68
CA PHE A 293 -3.73 8.17 -0.59
C PHE A 293 -2.34 8.83 -0.46
N CYS A 294 -2.13 9.68 0.55
CA CYS A 294 -0.84 10.32 0.77
C CYS A 294 0.28 9.30 1.08
N LYS A 295 -0.05 8.22 1.82
CA LYS A 295 0.90 7.13 2.12
C LYS A 295 1.37 6.43 0.85
N ASP A 296 0.47 6.15 -0.07
CA ASP A 296 0.80 5.49 -1.33
C ASP A 296 1.67 6.37 -2.23
N ILE A 297 1.33 7.66 -2.37
CA ILE A 297 2.15 8.60 -3.16
C ILE A 297 3.61 8.59 -2.69
N LEU A 298 3.83 8.59 -1.37
CA LEU A 298 5.18 8.62 -0.81
C LEU A 298 6.04 7.45 -1.29
N LYS A 299 5.45 6.31 -1.66
CA LYS A 299 6.19 5.11 -2.09
C LYS A 299 6.86 5.30 -3.45
N PHE A 300 6.17 5.92 -4.42
CA PHE A 300 6.60 5.98 -5.82
C PHE A 300 6.87 7.39 -6.39
N TYR A 301 6.40 8.46 -5.75
CA TYR A 301 6.44 9.80 -6.34
C TYR A 301 7.60 10.63 -5.80
N SER A 302 8.68 10.73 -6.57
CA SER A 302 9.96 11.35 -6.16
C SER A 302 10.13 12.82 -6.53
N ASP A 303 9.39 13.30 -7.52
CA ASP A 303 9.82 14.47 -8.31
C ASP A 303 9.15 15.80 -7.95
N HIS A 304 8.19 15.79 -7.02
CA HIS A 304 7.43 16.98 -6.67
C HIS A 304 7.63 17.38 -5.20
N THR A 305 7.72 18.69 -4.99
CA THR A 305 7.80 19.26 -3.63
C THR A 305 6.46 19.25 -2.92
N HIS A 306 5.34 19.23 -3.67
CA HIS A 306 4.00 19.17 -3.12
C HIS A 306 2.93 18.67 -4.10
N ILE A 307 1.83 18.15 -3.55
CA ILE A 307 0.62 17.73 -4.28
C ILE A 307 -0.61 18.29 -3.55
N LEU A 308 -1.56 18.84 -4.29
CA LEU A 308 -2.88 19.19 -3.76
C LEU A 308 -3.83 18.00 -3.93
N PHE A 309 -4.60 17.67 -2.90
CA PHE A 309 -5.55 16.57 -2.98
C PHE A 309 -6.68 16.85 -3.99
N ASP A 310 -7.09 18.10 -4.14
CA ASP A 310 -8.12 18.48 -5.13
C ASP A 310 -7.61 18.34 -6.57
N ASP A 311 -6.33 18.64 -6.81
CA ASP A 311 -5.70 18.42 -8.12
C ASP A 311 -5.64 16.93 -8.44
N PHE A 312 -5.35 16.10 -7.44
CA PHE A 312 -5.40 14.65 -7.58
C PHE A 312 -6.80 14.14 -7.93
N LEU A 313 -7.84 14.60 -7.23
CA LEU A 313 -9.23 14.22 -7.56
C LEU A 313 -9.64 14.70 -8.97
N SER A 314 -9.11 15.84 -9.40
CA SER A 314 -9.35 16.37 -10.75
C SER A 314 -8.64 15.54 -11.83
N LEU A 315 -7.52 14.91 -11.50
CA LEU A 315 -6.78 14.02 -12.40
C LEU A 315 -7.59 12.77 -12.78
N ILE A 316 -8.53 12.33 -11.93
CA ILE A 316 -9.47 11.24 -12.26
C ILE A 316 -10.33 11.61 -13.48
N ASP A 317 -10.70 12.88 -13.63
CA ASP A 317 -11.54 13.34 -14.75
C ASP A 317 -10.79 13.32 -16.09
N THR A 318 -9.46 13.18 -16.08
CA THR A 318 -8.66 13.12 -17.31
C THR A 318 -8.48 11.70 -17.83
N ILE A 319 -8.87 10.68 -17.05
CA ILE A 319 -8.75 9.27 -17.47
C ILE A 319 -9.65 9.01 -18.67
N THR A 320 -9.08 8.46 -19.74
CA THR A 320 -9.80 8.14 -20.97
C THR A 320 -10.06 6.63 -21.11
N MET A 321 -11.00 6.28 -21.98
CA MET A 321 -11.28 4.88 -22.30
C MET A 321 -10.08 4.20 -22.98
N GLU A 322 -9.32 4.97 -23.78
CA GLU A 322 -8.11 4.48 -24.45
C GLU A 322 -7.02 4.08 -23.45
N ASP A 323 -6.85 4.84 -22.37
CA ASP A 323 -5.87 4.53 -21.32
C ASP A 323 -6.12 3.14 -20.73
N ILE A 324 -7.38 2.84 -20.39
CA ILE A 324 -7.78 1.58 -19.79
C ILE A 324 -7.73 0.44 -20.80
N GLN A 325 -8.17 0.66 -22.04
CA GLN A 325 -8.09 -0.35 -23.10
C GLN A 325 -6.64 -0.73 -23.42
N SER A 326 -5.74 0.26 -23.47
CA SER A 326 -4.30 0.05 -23.69
C SER A 326 -3.67 -0.75 -22.56
N LEU A 327 -3.92 -0.36 -21.31
CA LEU A 327 -3.42 -1.06 -20.13
C LEU A 327 -3.92 -2.51 -20.10
N TYR A 328 -5.20 -2.74 -20.37
CA TYR A 328 -5.78 -4.07 -20.33
C TYR A 328 -5.31 -4.98 -21.47
N LYS A 329 -5.05 -4.43 -22.65
CA LYS A 329 -4.45 -5.19 -23.76
C LYS A 329 -3.06 -5.73 -23.38
N ARG A 330 -2.26 -4.93 -22.66
CA ARG A 330 -0.97 -5.36 -22.10
C ARG A 330 -1.16 -6.51 -21.10
N ILE A 331 -2.08 -6.37 -20.16
CA ILE A 331 -2.38 -7.40 -19.16
C ILE A 331 -2.85 -8.70 -19.83
N SER A 332 -3.75 -8.59 -20.81
CA SER A 332 -4.29 -9.76 -21.53
C SER A 332 -3.21 -10.52 -22.30
N TYR A 333 -2.22 -9.80 -22.84
CA TYR A 333 -1.05 -10.41 -23.47
C TYR A 333 -0.19 -11.19 -22.46
N ASP A 334 0.02 -10.64 -21.26
CA ASP A 334 0.77 -11.29 -20.19
C ASP A 334 0.04 -12.54 -19.66
N ILE A 335 -1.29 -12.47 -19.50
CA ILE A 335 -2.14 -13.62 -19.15
C ILE A 335 -2.07 -14.74 -20.21
N LYS A 336 -1.92 -14.39 -21.50
CA LYS A 336 -1.83 -15.38 -22.59
C LYS A 336 -0.50 -16.14 -22.64
N LYS A 337 0.58 -15.56 -22.09
CA LYS A 337 1.91 -16.19 -22.04
C LYS A 337 2.00 -17.32 -21.01
N ILE A 338 1.13 -17.31 -20.00
CA ILE A 338 0.94 -18.37 -19.02
C ILE A 338 -0.15 -19.32 -19.51
#